data_AF-A0A2V2ZRC4-F1
#
_entry.id   AF-A0A2V2ZRC4-F1
#
_cell.length_a   1.000
_cell.length_b   1.000
_cell.length_c   1.000
_cell.angle_alpha   90.00
_cell.angle_beta   90.00
_cell.angle_gamma   90.00
#
_symmetry.space_group_name_H-M   'P 1'
#
loop_
_entity.id
_entity.type
_entity.pdbx_description
1 polymer ?
#
loop_
_entity_poly.entity_id
_entity_poly.type
_entity_poly.pdbx_seq_one_letter_code
_entity_poly.pdbx_strand_id
1 'polypeptide(L)'
;MNLYLQVDNGTIKKAAFRGEGCSISMASASMMTELLKNKTLTEAASYRKAMENLIRRGHIPESIDLGDSMALQGVHALRARHNCALMTWQALDRVLKDHQEYTNFL
;
A
#
# COMPACT_ATOMS: atom_id res chain seq x y z
N MET A 1 -2.21 7.70 11.89
CA MET A 1 -2.18 8.03 10.45
C MET A 1 -3.52 7.64 9.84
N ASN A 2 -4.17 8.56 9.16
CA ASN A 2 -5.49 8.39 8.55
C ASN A 2 -5.33 8.37 7.02
N LEU A 3 -5.95 7.39 6.37
CA LEU A 3 -6.00 7.26 4.92
C LEU A 3 -7.38 7.70 4.42
N TYR A 4 -7.41 8.47 3.35
CA TYR A 4 -8.61 8.94 2.69
C TYR A 4 -8.56 8.50 1.23
N LEU A 5 -9.62 7.86 0.76
CA LEU A 5 -9.74 7.40 -0.62
C LEU A 5 -11.01 7.98 -1.24
N GLN A 6 -10.91 8.41 -2.49
CA GLN A 6 -12.06 8.67 -3.35
C GLN A 6 -12.15 7.54 -4.35
N VAL A 7 -13.16 6.70 -4.22
CA VAL A 7 -13.42 5.56 -5.11
C VAL A 7 -14.64 5.89 -5.98
N ASP A 8 -14.51 5.67 -7.28
CA ASP A 8 -15.58 5.85 -8.26
C ASP A 8 -15.60 4.63 -9.17
N ASN A 9 -16.75 3.94 -9.23
CA ASN A 9 -16.95 2.71 -10.02
C ASN A 9 -15.80 1.69 -9.87
N GLY A 10 -15.44 1.37 -8.62
CA GLY A 10 -14.37 0.40 -8.32
C GLY A 10 -12.95 0.88 -8.66
N THR A 11 -12.76 2.18 -8.93
CA THR A 11 -11.46 2.79 -9.25
C THR A 11 -11.10 3.87 -8.23
N ILE A 12 -9.88 3.82 -7.68
CA ILE A 12 -9.34 4.84 -6.78
C ILE A 12 -8.96 6.07 -7.62
N LYS A 13 -9.79 7.12 -7.58
CA LYS A 13 -9.51 8.38 -8.29
C LYS A 13 -8.51 9.25 -7.54
N LYS A 14 -8.55 9.23 -6.21
CA LYS A 14 -7.64 9.97 -5.34
C LYS A 14 -7.36 9.18 -4.08
N ALA A 15 -6.12 9.29 -3.60
CA ALA A 15 -5.69 8.81 -2.30
C ALA A 15 -4.93 9.95 -1.61
N ALA A 16 -5.19 10.14 -0.33
CA ALA A 16 -4.50 11.12 0.49
C ALA A 16 -4.34 10.56 1.91
N PHE A 17 -3.33 11.03 2.63
CA PHE A 17 -3.14 10.64 4.02
C PHE A 17 -2.85 11.85 4.90
N ARG A 18 -3.18 11.72 6.18
CA ARG A 18 -2.82 12.70 7.22
C ARG A 18 -2.33 11.99 8.47
N GLY A 19 -1.25 12.48 9.05
CA GLY A 19 -0.75 11.99 10.32
C GLY A 19 0.73 12.21 10.46
N GLU A 20 1.27 11.70 11.56
CA GLU A 20 2.68 11.79 11.90
C GLU A 20 3.24 10.40 12.13
N GLY A 21 4.54 10.25 11.88
CA GLY A 21 5.25 8.99 12.03
C GLY A 21 6.71 9.15 11.64
N CYS A 22 7.48 8.07 11.76
CA CYS A 22 8.86 8.06 11.30
C CYS A 22 8.95 8.26 9.78
N SER A 23 10.14 8.61 9.29
CA SER A 23 10.41 8.82 7.86
C SER A 23 9.94 7.66 6.97
N ILE A 24 10.14 6.41 7.40
CA ILE A 24 9.70 5.21 6.66
C ILE A 24 8.18 5.18 6.50
N SER A 25 7.43 5.44 7.57
CA SER A 25 5.96 5.44 7.49
C SER A 25 5.41 6.58 6.66
N MET A 26 6.03 7.77 6.73
CA MET A 26 5.61 8.92 5.94
C MET A 26 5.92 8.70 4.45
N ALA A 27 7.11 8.16 4.14
CA ALA A 27 7.50 7.83 2.77
C ALA A 27 6.61 6.74 2.17
N SER A 28 6.35 5.65 2.91
CA SER A 28 5.47 4.57 2.45
C SER A 28 4.05 5.07 2.16
N ALA A 29 3.50 5.92 3.03
CA ALA A 29 2.19 6.51 2.82
C ALA A 29 2.15 7.39 1.55
N SER A 30 3.17 8.24 1.36
CA SER A 30 3.28 9.13 0.20
C SER A 30 3.43 8.36 -1.12
N MET A 31 4.27 7.33 -1.15
CA MET A 31 4.46 6.51 -2.35
C MET A 31 3.19 5.70 -2.67
N MET A 32 2.51 5.19 -1.64
CA MET A 32 1.25 4.47 -1.81
C MET A 32 0.15 5.35 -2.45
N THR A 33 0.04 6.62 -2.07
CA THR A 33 -1.01 7.49 -2.63
C THR A 33 -0.84 7.74 -4.13
N GLU A 34 0.39 7.88 -4.59
CA GLU A 34 0.68 8.01 -6.03
C GLU A 34 0.49 6.69 -6.76
N LEU A 35 0.98 5.58 -6.18
CA LEU A 35 0.89 4.24 -6.80
C LEU A 35 -0.55 3.78 -7.02
N LEU A 36 -1.47 4.10 -6.09
CA LEU A 36 -2.86 3.68 -6.16
C LEU A 36 -3.75 4.61 -7.00
N LYS A 37 -3.24 5.75 -7.46
CA LYS A 37 -4.01 6.70 -8.25
C LYS A 37 -4.42 6.09 -9.59
N ASN A 38 -5.72 6.19 -9.91
CA ASN A 38 -6.36 5.60 -11.08
C ASN A 38 -6.27 4.08 -11.18
N LYS A 39 -6.03 3.38 -10.07
CA LYS A 39 -6.03 1.92 -10.00
C LYS A 39 -7.38 1.37 -9.60
N THR A 40 -7.74 0.22 -10.16
CA THR A 40 -8.89 -0.56 -9.71
C THR A 40 -8.66 -1.12 -8.31
N LEU A 41 -9.73 -1.49 -7.61
CA LEU A 41 -9.61 -2.14 -6.29
C LEU A 41 -8.85 -3.47 -6.36
N THR A 42 -9.01 -4.22 -7.45
CA THR A 42 -8.26 -5.46 -7.70
C THR A 42 -6.76 -5.23 -7.87
N GLU A 43 -6.37 -4.20 -8.63
CA GLU A 43 -4.96 -3.80 -8.73
C GLU A 43 -4.42 -3.33 -7.38
N ALA A 44 -5.20 -2.54 -6.63
CA ALA A 44 -4.82 -2.08 -5.30
C ALA A 44 -4.54 -3.24 -4.33
N ALA A 45 -5.38 -4.29 -4.34
CA ALA A 45 -5.15 -5.51 -3.57
C ALA A 45 -3.86 -6.24 -3.99
N SER A 46 -3.58 -6.26 -5.30
CA SER A 46 -2.33 -6.85 -5.82
C SER A 46 -1.09 -6.07 -5.37
N TYR A 47 -1.12 -4.73 -5.43
CA TYR A 47 -0.04 -3.88 -4.91
C TYR A 47 0.13 -4.03 -3.40
N ARG A 48 -0.98 -4.09 -2.65
CA ARG A 48 -0.97 -4.33 -1.21
C ARG A 48 -0.24 -5.62 -0.84
N LYS A 49 -0.51 -6.71 -1.57
CA LYS A 49 0.12 -8.01 -1.36
C LYS A 49 1.59 -8.00 -1.77
N ALA A 50 1.92 -7.36 -2.89
CA ALA A 50 3.29 -7.19 -3.35
C ALA A 50 4.11 -6.39 -2.34
N MET A 51 3.60 -5.27 -1.82
CA MET A 51 4.30 -4.48 -0.82
C MET A 51 4.55 -5.28 0.48
N GLU A 52 3.58 -6.06 0.95
CA GLU A 52 3.80 -6.93 2.11
C GLU A 52 4.82 -8.03 1.84
N ASN A 53 4.83 -8.64 0.66
CA ASN A 53 5.85 -9.60 0.28
C ASN A 53 7.24 -8.94 0.19
N LEU A 54 7.35 -7.74 -0.40
CA LEU A 54 8.61 -7.00 -0.45
C LEU A 54 9.16 -6.80 0.96
N ILE A 55 8.35 -6.28 1.88
CA ILE A 55 8.79 -5.96 3.24
C ILE A 55 9.05 -7.22 4.07
N ARG A 56 8.14 -8.20 4.05
CA ARG A 56 8.24 -9.37 4.94
C ARG A 56 9.14 -10.47 4.38
N ARG A 57 9.20 -10.64 3.07
CA ARG A 57 9.86 -11.77 2.39
C ARG A 57 11.01 -11.35 1.49
N GLY A 58 11.15 -10.05 1.18
CA GLY A 58 12.25 -9.53 0.37
C GLY A 58 12.10 -9.76 -1.13
N HIS A 59 10.93 -10.20 -1.61
CA HIS A 59 10.70 -10.45 -3.03
C HIS A 59 9.25 -10.12 -3.42
N ILE A 60 9.02 -9.83 -4.71
CA ILE A 60 7.70 -9.60 -5.31
C ILE A 60 7.58 -10.38 -6.63
N PRO A 61 6.35 -10.65 -7.11
CA PRO A 61 6.17 -11.20 -8.45
C PRO A 61 6.71 -10.23 -9.52
N GLU A 62 7.37 -10.75 -10.55
CA GLU A 62 7.91 -9.94 -11.66
C GLU A 62 6.83 -9.15 -12.43
N SER A 63 5.58 -9.62 -12.36
CA SER A 63 4.44 -8.97 -13.01
C SER A 63 3.93 -7.71 -12.30
N ILE A 64 4.45 -7.38 -11.11
CA ILE A 64 4.01 -6.22 -10.33
C ILE A 64 5.14 -5.20 -10.21
N ASP A 65 4.88 -4.01 -10.71
CA ASP A 65 5.75 -2.85 -10.53
C ASP A 65 5.26 -1.96 -9.38
N LEU A 66 6.03 -1.90 -8.30
CA LEU A 66 5.74 -1.06 -7.13
C LEU A 66 6.22 0.40 -7.30
N GLY A 67 6.83 0.74 -8.45
CA GLY A 67 7.36 2.07 -8.74
C GLY A 67 8.31 2.56 -7.64
N ASP A 68 8.14 3.82 -7.22
CA ASP A 68 8.95 4.44 -6.18
C ASP A 68 8.93 3.69 -4.83
N SER A 69 7.88 2.90 -4.57
CA SER A 69 7.80 2.08 -3.34
C SER A 69 8.90 1.01 -3.28
N MET A 70 9.53 0.65 -4.41
CA MET A 70 10.71 -0.21 -4.45
C MET A 70 11.90 0.35 -3.66
N ALA A 71 11.97 1.68 -3.47
CA ALA A 71 12.98 2.30 -2.62
C ALA A 71 12.95 1.78 -1.16
N LEU A 72 11.82 1.20 -0.73
CA LEU A 72 11.66 0.62 0.60
C LEU A 72 12.10 -0.85 0.71
N GLN A 73 12.62 -1.47 -0.36
CA GLN A 73 13.07 -2.88 -0.34
C GLN A 73 14.06 -3.19 0.80
N GLY A 74 14.95 -2.25 1.12
CA GLY A 74 15.95 -2.41 2.18
C GLY A 74 15.33 -2.54 3.58
N VAL A 75 14.07 -2.14 3.77
CA VAL A 75 13.33 -2.32 5.03
C VAL A 75 13.13 -3.79 5.35
N HIS A 76 13.20 -4.70 4.35
CA HIS A 76 13.13 -6.14 4.60
C HIS A 76 14.14 -6.60 5.67
N ALA A 77 15.39 -6.14 5.58
CA ALA A 77 16.43 -6.45 6.56
C ALA A 77 16.16 -5.84 7.95
N LEU A 78 15.33 -4.80 8.03
CA LEU A 78 15.02 -4.04 9.24
C LEU A 78 13.69 -4.48 9.86
N ARG A 79 13.62 -5.70 10.40
CA ARG A 79 12.38 -6.30 10.96
C ARG A 79 11.61 -5.38 11.91
N ALA A 80 12.32 -4.65 12.79
CA ALA A 80 11.72 -3.70 13.73
C ALA A 80 10.99 -2.51 13.03
N ARG A 81 11.26 -2.28 11.74
CA ARG A 81 10.66 -1.20 10.93
C ARG A 81 9.60 -1.70 9.93
N HIS A 82 9.31 -3.00 9.89
CA HIS A 82 8.29 -3.56 8.98
C HIS A 82 6.93 -2.90 9.19
N ASN A 83 6.49 -2.74 10.44
CA ASN A 83 5.22 -2.09 10.75
C ASN A 83 5.22 -0.61 10.32
N CYS A 84 6.36 0.07 10.35
CA CYS A 84 6.45 1.44 9.83
C CYS A 84 6.17 1.47 8.32
N ALA A 85 6.72 0.53 7.55
CA ALA A 85 6.49 0.46 6.10
C ALA A 85 5.08 -0.01 5.75
N LEU A 86 4.45 -0.88 6.54
CA LEU A 86 3.17 -1.52 6.21
C LEU A 86 1.94 -0.86 6.83
N MET A 87 2.08 0.05 7.80
CA MET A 87 0.94 0.61 8.53
C MET A 87 -0.11 1.26 7.62
N THR A 88 0.28 2.06 6.62
CA THR A 88 -0.68 2.72 5.70
C THR A 88 -1.35 1.71 4.78
N TRP A 89 -0.65 0.64 4.42
CA TRP A 89 -1.17 -0.47 3.65
C TRP A 89 -2.18 -1.31 4.45
N GLN A 90 -1.99 -1.44 5.77
CA GLN A 90 -3.01 -2.02 6.66
C GLN A 90 -4.22 -1.09 6.82
N ALA A 91 -4.03 0.23 6.73
CA ALA A 91 -5.14 1.18 6.71
C ALA A 91 -5.97 1.04 5.42
N LEU A 92 -5.34 0.76 4.28
CA LEU A 92 -6.02 0.44 3.03
C LEU A 92 -6.97 -0.75 3.19
N ASP A 93 -6.50 -1.85 3.80
CA ASP A 93 -7.33 -3.02 4.09
C ASP A 93 -8.58 -2.66 4.90
N ARG A 94 -8.43 -1.77 5.90
CA ARG A 94 -9.54 -1.34 6.76
C ARG A 94 -10.54 -0.44 6.03
N VAL A 95 -10.06 0.45 5.15
CA VAL A 95 -10.91 1.36 4.39
C VAL A 95 -11.68 0.61 3.29
N LEU A 96 -11.10 -0.43 2.71
CA LEU A 96 -11.69 -1.19 1.61
C LEU A 96 -12.35 -2.52 2.01
N LYS A 97 -12.46 -2.81 3.31
CA LYS A 97 -12.99 -4.10 3.83
C LYS A 97 -14.41 -4.45 3.35
N ASP A 98 -15.22 -3.45 2.98
CA ASP A 98 -16.62 -3.65 2.56
C ASP A 98 -16.76 -3.69 1.03
N HIS A 99 -15.64 -3.63 0.29
CA HIS A 99 -15.61 -3.73 -1.17
C HIS A 99 -15.21 -5.14 -1.62
N GLN A 100 -16.18 -5.88 -2.17
CA GLN A 100 -15.97 -7.27 -2.58
C GLN A 100 -14.86 -7.43 -3.64
N GLU A 101 -14.71 -6.45 -4.56
CA GLU A 101 -13.65 -6.49 -5.58
C GLU A 101 -12.23 -6.43 -4.98
N TYR A 102 -12.10 -5.86 -3.77
CA TYR A 102 -10.86 -5.81 -3.02
C TYR A 102 -10.66 -7.08 -2.18
N THR A 103 -11.67 -7.45 -1.39
CA THR A 103 -11.54 -8.55 -0.42
C THR A 103 -11.35 -9.92 -1.05
N ASN A 104 -11.86 -10.14 -2.26
CA ASN A 104 -11.69 -11.40 -2.98
C ASN A 104 -10.24 -11.68 -3.39
N PHE A 105 -9.34 -10.68 -3.27
CA PHE A 105 -7.93 -10.76 -3.68
C PHE A 105 -6.93 -10.79 -2.53
N LEU A 106 -7.37 -10.62 -1.29
CA LEU A 106 -6.52 -10.76 -0.09
C LEU A 106 -6.18 -12.23 0.16
#